data_AF-A0AAD9U375-F1
#
_entry.id   AF-A0AAD9U375-F1
#
_cell.length_a   1.000
_cell.length_b   1.000
_cell.length_c   1.000
_cell.angle_alpha   90.00
_cell.angle_beta   90.00
_cell.angle_gamma   90.00
#
_symmetry.space_group_name_H-M   'P 1'
#
loop_
_entity.id
_entity.type
_entity.pdbx_description
1 polymer ?
#
loop_
_entity_poly.entity_id
_entity_poly.type
_entity_poly.pdbx_seq_one_letter_code
_entity_poly.pdbx_strand_id
1 'polypeptide(L)' 'PYHAYTEDPSRGESKWAPTTVVTVFDEDVECILADRVIRRRGIPNYKEYLVKWKNLPDSKA' A
#
# COMPACT_ATOMS: atom_id res chain seq x y z
N PRO A 1 33.53 -36.24 3.25
CA PRO A 1 32.64 -36.02 2.08
C PRO A 1 31.77 -34.77 2.30
N TYR A 2 32.06 -33.71 1.55
CA TYR A 2 31.30 -32.45 1.60
C TYR A 2 30.02 -32.61 0.78
N HIS A 3 28.87 -32.50 1.42
CA HIS A 3 27.57 -32.53 0.74
C HIS A 3 27.40 -31.21 -0.02
N ALA A 4 27.46 -31.24 -1.35
CA ALA A 4 27.06 -30.10 -2.16
C ALA A 4 25.57 -29.85 -1.93
N TYR A 5 25.24 -28.82 -1.17
CA TYR A 5 23.86 -28.38 -1.01
C TYR A 5 23.44 -27.79 -2.35
N THR A 6 22.57 -28.48 -3.07
CA THR A 6 21.91 -27.91 -4.24
C THR A 6 21.20 -26.65 -3.77
N GLU A 7 21.61 -25.50 -4.26
CA GLU A 7 21.08 -24.22 -3.84
C GLU A 7 19.59 -24.19 -4.16
N ASP A 8 18.76 -24.30 -3.13
CA ASP A 8 17.31 -24.26 -3.26
C ASP A 8 16.93 -22.90 -3.86
N PRO A 9 16.35 -22.86 -5.07
CA PRO A 9 16.00 -21.60 -5.74
C PRO A 9 15.01 -20.76 -4.92
N SER A 10 14.25 -21.38 -4.02
CA SER A 10 13.33 -20.69 -3.10
C SER A 10 14.03 -19.96 -1.94
N ARG A 11 15.34 -20.16 -1.73
CA ARG A 11 16.09 -19.56 -0.62
C ARG A 11 16.16 -18.02 -0.66
N GLY A 12 15.96 -17.41 -1.82
CA GLY A 12 15.86 -15.95 -1.98
C GLY A 12 14.43 -15.41 -1.86
N GLU A 13 13.43 -16.29 -1.76
CA GLU A 13 12.03 -15.88 -1.71
C GLU A 13 11.66 -15.42 -0.30
N SER A 14 11.44 -14.11 -0.17
CA SER A 14 10.86 -13.53 1.03
C SER A 14 9.46 -14.10 1.25
N LYS A 15 9.28 -14.92 2.30
CA LYS A 15 7.96 -15.43 2.75
C LYS A 15 7.07 -14.36 3.40
N TRP A 16 7.48 -13.09 3.40
CA TRP A 16 6.73 -12.02 4.01
C TRP A 16 5.46 -11.72 3.21
N ALA A 17 4.32 -11.95 3.85
CA ALA A 17 3.04 -11.51 3.33
C ALA A 17 3.00 -9.97 3.32
N PRO A 18 2.51 -9.33 2.25
CA PRO A 18 2.36 -7.89 2.21
C PRO A 18 1.43 -7.43 3.33
N THR A 19 1.91 -6.52 4.18
CA THR A 19 1.11 -5.89 5.23
C THR A 19 0.25 -4.77 4.62
N THR A 20 -0.69 -5.12 3.75
CA THR A 20 -1.64 -4.14 3.21
C THR A 20 -2.86 -4.09 4.12
N VAL A 21 -3.02 -2.99 4.86
CA VAL A 21 -4.27 -2.67 5.55
C VAL A 21 -5.19 -1.98 4.55
N VAL A 22 -6.37 -2.54 4.31
CA VAL A 22 -7.41 -1.91 3.49
C VAL A 22 -8.44 -1.30 4.44
N THR A 23 -8.56 0.03 4.42
CA THR A 23 -9.67 0.74 5.06
C THR A 23 -10.81 0.88 4.07
N VAL A 24 -12.01 0.52 4.49
CA VAL A 24 -13.24 0.79 3.73
C VAL A 24 -13.92 2.00 4.38
N PHE A 25 -14.30 2.96 3.57
CA PHE A 25 -15.09 4.13 4.00
C PHE A 25 -16.54 3.90 3.57
N ASP A 26 -17.48 4.30 4.43
CA ASP A 26 -18.92 4.20 4.15
C ASP A 26 -19.40 5.31 3.19
N GLU A 27 -18.58 6.35 2.99
CA GLU A 27 -18.91 7.52 2.21
C GLU A 27 -18.50 7.37 0.74
N ASP A 28 -19.35 7.87 -0.16
CA ASP A 28 -19.07 7.91 -1.59
C ASP A 28 -18.07 9.04 -1.90
N VAL A 29 -17.10 8.73 -2.76
CA VAL A 29 -16.19 9.74 -3.33
C VAL A 29 -16.93 10.57 -4.38
N GLU A 30 -16.97 11.89 -4.21
CA GLU A 30 -17.48 12.82 -5.25
C GLU A 30 -16.39 13.07 -6.31
N CYS A 31 -15.20 13.50 -5.89
CA CYS A 31 -14.08 13.71 -6.79
C CYS A 31 -12.72 13.61 -6.10
N ILE A 32 -11.66 13.35 -6.87
CA ILE A 32 -10.27 13.41 -6.40
C ILE A 32 -9.71 14.79 -6.76
N LEU A 33 -9.27 15.54 -5.76
CA LEU A 33 -8.74 16.89 -5.90
C LEU A 33 -7.25 16.89 -6.21
N ALA A 34 -6.49 15.94 -5.65
CA ALA A 34 -5.06 15.80 -5.88
C ALA A 34 -4.59 14.36 -5.60
N ASP A 35 -3.46 13.98 -6.18
CA ASP A 35 -2.75 12.75 -5.86
C ASP A 35 -1.30 13.02 -5.46
N ARG A 36 -0.74 12.15 -4.63
CA ARG A 36 0.69 12.19 -4.27
C ARG A 36 1.28 10.80 -4.16
N VAL A 37 2.49 10.63 -4.68
CA VAL A 37 3.30 9.41 -4.48
C VAL A 37 4.19 9.59 -3.25
N ILE A 38 4.07 8.68 -2.29
CA ILE A 38 4.96 8.63 -1.11
C ILE A 38 6.04 7.57 -1.32
N ARG A 39 7.28 7.99 -1.06
CA ARG A 39 8.46 7.14 -1.08
C ARG A 39 9.13 7.17 0.29
N ARG A 40 9.27 6.01 0.93
CA ARG A 40 9.94 5.86 2.23
C ARG A 40 10.96 4.73 2.15
N ARG A 41 12.12 4.92 2.77
CA ARG A 41 13.18 3.90 2.77
C ARG A 41 12.68 2.64 3.46
N GLY A 42 12.79 1.49 2.80
CA GLY A 42 12.40 0.19 3.36
C GLY A 42 10.89 -0.12 3.32
N ILE A 43 10.07 0.73 2.70
CA ILE A 43 8.62 0.52 2.53
C ILE A 43 8.29 0.64 1.04
N PRO A 44 7.42 -0.22 0.48
CA PRO A 44 6.92 -0.05 -0.87
C PRO A 44 6.31 1.34 -1.09
N ASN A 45 6.56 1.93 -2.26
CA ASN A 45 5.93 3.20 -2.62
C ASN A 45 4.41 3.02 -2.71
N TYR A 46 3.66 4.01 -2.26
CA TYR A 46 2.20 4.01 -2.34
C TYR A 46 1.66 5.38 -2.74
N LYS A 47 0.41 5.42 -3.22
CA LYS A 47 -0.29 6.64 -3.63
C LYS A 47 -1.30 7.05 -2.58
N GLU A 48 -1.33 8.34 -2.27
CA GLU A 48 -2.38 8.97 -1.46
C GLU A 48 -3.20 9.89 -2.35
N TYR A 49 -4.49 10.03 -2.03
CA TYR A 49 -5.44 10.86 -2.76
C TYR A 49 -6.09 11.85 -1.81
N LEU A 50 -6.16 13.11 -2.21
CA LEU A 50 -7.01 14.12 -1.58
C LEU A 50 -8.39 14.01 -2.24
N VAL A 51 -9.40 13.67 -1.46
CA VAL A 51 -10.74 13.30 -1.95
C VAL A 51 -11.75 14.29 -1.40
N LYS A 52 -12.69 14.73 -2.26
CA LYS A 52 -13.93 15.36 -1.85
C LYS A 52 -15.00 14.27 -1.66
N TRP A 53 -15.55 14.17 -0.46
CA TRP A 53 -16.61 13.23 -0.13
C TRP A 53 -17.99 13.77 -0.52
N LYS A 54 -18.87 12.88 -0.96
CA LYS A 54 -20.26 13.23 -1.28
C LYS A 54 -21.05 13.39 0.01
N ASN A 55 -21.89 14.43 0.08
CA ASN A 55 -22.77 14.73 1.22
C ASN A 55 -22.06 15.13 2.53
N LEU A 56 -20.74 15.38 2.52
CA LEU A 56 -20.05 15.93 3.68
C LEU A 56 -20.11 17.46 3.62
N PRO A 57 -20.56 18.16 4.69
CA PRO A 57 -20.52 19.61 4.72
C PRO A 57 -19.07 20.10 4.72
N ASP A 58 -18.80 21.22 4.03
CA ASP A 58 -17.46 21.85 3.92
C ASP A 58 -16.80 22.14 5.29
N SER A 59 -17.55 22.08 6.39
CA SER A 59 -17.07 22.30 7.75
C SER A 59 -16.20 21.19 8.35
N LYS A 60 -15.99 20.08 7.63
CA LYS A 60 -15.07 19.00 8.02
C LYS A 60 -13.81 18.88 7.14
N ALA A 61 -13.53 19.92 6.34
CA ALA A 61 -12.32 20.02 5.51
C ALA A 61 -11.07 20.35 6.34
#